data_AF-A1S054-F1
#
_entry.id   AF-A1S054-F1
#
_cell.length_a   1.000
_cell.length_b   1.000
_cell.length_c   1.000
_cell.angle_alpha   90.00
_cell.angle_beta   90.00
_cell.angle_gamma   90.00
#
_symmetry.space_group_name_H-M   'P 1'
#
loop_
_entity.id
_entity.type
_entity.pdbx_description
1 polymer ?
#
loop_
_entity_poly.entity_id
_entity_poly.type
_entity_poly.pdbx_seq_one_letter_code
_entity_poly.pdbx_strand_id
1 'polypeptide(L)'
;MELLDLVSLLVTQAPLVATAIAILVVYIERRIAYVEKRLSGLESRLGGLESRLDEITRSVNSLVDFNEALLSIQVGKGLLAGTEYKALQTLLAVSRPQPKTKYYTKEVYERLGQLLSKDPDELTWDDVFELEKIHDLLIMEWRESRREELARYAGKLRVAIAMAKGFLLKRGVLPPPNKPV
;
A
#
# COMPACT_ATOMS: atom_id res chain seq x y z
N MET A 1 4.55 -55.74 51.52
CA MET A 1 4.64 -55.66 50.06
C MET A 1 6.11 -55.85 49.73
N GLU A 2 6.48 -56.99 49.16
CA GLU A 2 7.88 -57.24 48.81
C GLU A 2 8.23 -56.53 47.50
N LEU A 3 9.51 -56.21 47.31
CA LEU A 3 10.03 -55.53 46.11
C LEU A 3 9.70 -56.32 44.83
N LEU A 4 9.60 -57.65 44.93
CA LEU A 4 9.22 -58.56 43.86
C LEU A 4 7.74 -58.44 43.45
N ASP A 5 6.84 -58.16 44.40
CA ASP A 5 5.41 -57.94 44.11
C ASP A 5 5.20 -56.65 43.32
N LEU A 6 5.95 -55.59 43.68
CA LEU A 6 5.95 -54.31 42.95
C LEU A 6 6.50 -54.46 41.54
N VAL A 7 7.60 -55.20 41.36
CA VAL A 7 8.18 -55.47 40.04
C VAL A 7 7.23 -56.31 39.19
N SER A 8 6.60 -57.33 39.77
CA SER A 8 5.60 -58.15 39.08
C SER A 8 4.38 -57.32 38.66
N LEU A 9 3.87 -56.45 39.53
CA LEU A 9 2.76 -55.55 39.23
C LEU A 9 3.11 -54.57 38.09
N LEU A 10 4.33 -54.02 38.09
CA LEU A 10 4.84 -53.13 37.05
C LEU A 10 5.01 -53.84 35.69
N VAL A 11 5.56 -55.05 35.68
CA VAL A 11 5.71 -55.87 34.47
C VAL A 11 4.35 -56.27 33.91
N THR A 12 3.37 -56.56 34.77
CA THR A 12 2.02 -56.94 34.35
C THR A 12 1.23 -55.76 33.75
N GLN A 13 1.53 -54.51 34.14
CA GLN A 13 0.90 -53.31 33.60
C GLN A 13 1.60 -52.73 32.35
N ALA A 14 2.85 -53.12 32.08
CA ALA A 14 3.61 -52.63 30.93
C ALA A 14 2.89 -52.81 29.56
N PRO A 15 2.20 -53.94 29.27
CA PRO A 15 1.42 -54.09 28.03
C PRO A 15 0.25 -53.11 27.94
N LEU A 16 -0.40 -52.81 29.07
CA LEU A 16 -1.54 -51.90 29.13
C LEU A 16 -1.10 -50.45 28.87
N VAL A 17 0.01 -50.04 29.49
CA VAL A 17 0.63 -48.72 29.27
C VAL A 17 1.08 -48.58 27.82
N ALA A 18 1.74 -49.59 27.25
CA ALA A 18 2.15 -49.58 25.84
C ALA A 18 0.96 -49.44 24.89
N THR A 19 -0.15 -50.13 25.18
CA THR A 19 -1.39 -50.04 24.40
C THR A 19 -2.01 -48.64 24.48
N ALA A 20 -2.06 -48.05 25.69
CA ALA A 20 -2.58 -46.70 25.88
C ALA A 20 -1.72 -45.65 25.14
N ILE A 21 -0.40 -45.79 25.17
CA ILE A 21 0.52 -44.94 24.41
C ILE A 21 0.28 -45.11 22.91
N ALA A 22 0.16 -46.34 22.41
CA ALA A 22 -0.09 -46.60 20.98
C ALA A 22 -1.40 -45.94 20.50
N ILE A 23 -2.48 -46.04 21.28
CA ILE A 23 -3.75 -45.38 20.97
C ILE A 23 -3.59 -43.86 20.96
N LEU A 24 -2.87 -43.30 21.93
CA LEU A 24 -2.60 -41.86 22.01
C LEU A 24 -1.82 -41.38 20.78
N VAL A 25 -0.77 -42.10 20.38
CA VAL A 25 0.05 -41.79 19.20
C VAL A 25 -0.81 -41.77 17.94
N VAL A 26 -1.61 -42.82 17.71
CA VAL A 26 -2.50 -42.89 16.54
C VAL A 26 -3.53 -41.76 16.55
N TYR A 27 -4.08 -41.42 17.72
CA TYR A 27 -5.01 -40.30 17.83
C TYR A 27 -4.33 -38.95 17.51
N ILE A 28 -3.12 -38.74 18.03
CA ILE A 28 -2.33 -37.54 17.76
C ILE A 28 -1.97 -37.44 16.28
N GLU A 29 -1.50 -38.52 15.64
CA GLU A 29 -1.18 -38.56 14.21
C GLU A 29 -2.40 -38.17 13.35
N ARG A 30 -3.58 -38.72 13.66
CA ARG A 30 -4.82 -38.36 12.96
C ARG A 30 -5.18 -36.89 13.15
N ARG A 31 -4.98 -36.34 14.35
CA ARG A 31 -5.22 -34.91 14.62
C ARG A 31 -4.23 -34.02 13.89
N ILE A 32 -2.95 -34.40 13.85
CA ILE A 32 -1.90 -33.69 13.10
C ILE A 32 -2.23 -33.68 11.61
N ALA A 33 -2.52 -34.83 11.01
CA ALA A 33 -2.87 -34.92 9.59
C ALA A 33 -4.10 -34.07 9.22
N TYR A 34 -5.09 -34.00 10.12
CA TYR A 34 -6.25 -33.13 9.93
C TYR A 34 -5.87 -31.64 9.98
N VAL A 35 -4.99 -31.24 10.90
CA VAL A 35 -4.48 -29.86 11.00
C VAL A 35 -3.67 -29.50 9.75
N GLU A 36 -2.77 -30.36 9.29
CA GLU A 36 -1.97 -30.16 8.07
C GLU A 36 -2.87 -29.93 6.85
N LYS A 37 -3.90 -30.75 6.68
CA LYS A 37 -4.87 -30.57 5.58
C LYS A 37 -5.58 -29.21 5.65
N ARG A 38 -5.94 -28.76 6.86
CA ARG A 38 -6.55 -27.43 7.03
C ARG A 38 -5.57 -26.29 6.75
N LEU A 39 -4.31 -26.42 7.15
CA LEU A 39 -3.26 -25.44 6.88
C LEU A 39 -3.00 -25.32 5.38
N SER A 40 -2.85 -26.45 4.66
CA SER A 40 -2.71 -26.46 3.20
C SER A 40 -3.91 -25.80 2.48
N GLY A 41 -5.13 -26.04 2.98
CA GLY A 41 -6.32 -25.36 2.50
C GLY A 41 -6.33 -23.84 2.75
N LEU A 42 -5.74 -23.38 3.86
CA LEU A 42 -5.59 -21.95 4.15
C LEU A 42 -4.52 -21.31 3.26
N GLU A 43 -3.37 -21.95 3.06
CA GLU A 43 -2.30 -21.49 2.16
C GLU A 43 -2.82 -21.29 0.74
N SER A 44 -3.59 -22.26 0.23
CA SER A 44 -4.20 -22.18 -1.11
C SER A 44 -5.16 -20.99 -1.21
N ARG A 45 -5.94 -20.72 -0.16
CA ARG A 45 -6.87 -19.58 -0.12
C ARG A 45 -6.14 -18.24 -0.03
N LEU A 46 -5.04 -18.19 0.73
CA LEU A 46 -4.20 -16.99 0.84
C LEU A 46 -3.55 -16.67 -0.50
N GLY A 47 -2.97 -17.65 -1.19
CA GLY A 47 -2.41 -17.44 -2.54
C GLY A 47 -3.46 -16.98 -3.56
N GLY A 48 -4.69 -17.50 -3.46
CA GLY A 48 -5.82 -17.02 -4.27
C GLY A 48 -6.23 -15.58 -3.95
N LEU A 49 -6.13 -15.14 -2.69
CA LEU A 49 -6.40 -13.76 -2.29
C LEU A 49 -5.31 -12.79 -2.76
N GLU A 50 -4.04 -13.18 -2.64
CA GLU A 50 -2.90 -12.40 -3.15
C GLU A 50 -3.04 -12.13 -4.66
N SER A 51 -3.35 -13.18 -5.44
CA SER A 51 -3.56 -13.04 -6.89
C SER A 51 -4.68 -12.06 -7.23
N ARG A 52 -5.80 -12.11 -6.49
CA ARG A 52 -6.93 -11.17 -6.68
C ARG A 52 -6.56 -9.74 -6.30
N LEU A 53 -5.76 -9.55 -5.25
CA LEU A 53 -5.28 -8.22 -4.86
C LEU A 53 -4.36 -7.63 -5.94
N ASP A 54 -3.48 -8.44 -6.53
CA ASP A 54 -2.62 -8.01 -7.64
C ASP A 54 -3.44 -7.58 -8.87
N GLU A 55 -4.48 -8.34 -9.22
CA GLU A 55 -5.41 -7.98 -10.30
C GLU A 55 -6.15 -6.65 -10.02
N ILE A 56 -6.59 -6.44 -8.79
CA ILE A 56 -7.21 -5.18 -8.36
C ILE A 56 -6.21 -4.03 -8.47
N THR A 57 -4.97 -4.19 -8.01
CA THR A 57 -3.93 -3.16 -8.12
C THR A 57 -3.66 -2.80 -9.57
N ARG A 58 -3.54 -3.78 -10.48
CA ARG A 58 -3.37 -3.50 -11.91
C ARG A 58 -4.54 -2.74 -12.51
N SER A 59 -5.77 -3.13 -12.15
CA SER A 59 -6.99 -2.48 -12.63
C SER A 59 -7.08 -1.03 -12.14
N VAL A 60 -6.77 -0.78 -10.86
CA VAL A 60 -6.74 0.58 -10.29
C VAL A 60 -5.66 1.43 -10.95
N ASN A 61 -4.46 0.89 -11.19
CA ASN A 61 -3.40 1.61 -11.89
C ASN A 61 -3.84 2.01 -13.31
N SER A 62 -4.46 1.08 -14.06
CA SER A 62 -4.99 1.39 -15.39
C SER A 62 -6.04 2.50 -15.37
N LEU A 63 -6.88 2.57 -14.32
CA LEU A 63 -7.86 3.67 -14.15
C LEU A 63 -7.16 5.00 -13.82
N VAL A 64 -6.10 4.98 -13.01
CA VAL A 64 -5.29 6.16 -12.73
C VAL A 64 -4.66 6.68 -14.02
N ASP A 65 -3.99 5.82 -14.79
CA ASP A 65 -3.33 6.19 -16.05
C ASP A 65 -4.32 6.76 -17.08
N PHE A 66 -5.49 6.12 -17.20
CA PHE A 66 -6.58 6.62 -18.05
C PHE A 66 -7.06 8.00 -17.61
N ASN A 67 -7.24 8.22 -16.31
CA ASN A 67 -7.65 9.53 -15.78
C ASN A 67 -6.57 10.60 -16.03
N GLU A 68 -5.27 10.27 -15.92
CA GLU A 68 -4.19 11.20 -16.25
C GLU A 68 -4.20 11.60 -17.73
N ALA A 69 -4.43 10.63 -18.62
CA ALA A 69 -4.58 10.88 -20.05
C ALA A 69 -5.79 11.78 -20.34
N LEU A 70 -6.94 11.53 -19.70
CA LEU A 70 -8.12 12.39 -19.83
C LEU A 70 -7.88 13.82 -19.36
N LEU A 71 -7.26 13.99 -18.19
CA LEU A 71 -6.90 15.32 -17.67
C LEU A 71 -5.95 16.04 -18.63
N SER A 72 -4.96 15.33 -19.18
CA SER A 72 -4.03 15.88 -20.16
C SER A 72 -4.75 16.35 -21.45
N ILE A 73 -5.70 15.55 -21.96
CA ILE A 73 -6.53 15.93 -23.11
C ILE A 73 -7.38 17.16 -22.77
N GLN A 74 -7.98 17.22 -21.59
CA GLN A 74 -8.81 18.36 -21.17
C GLN A 74 -7.98 19.65 -21.04
N VAL A 75 -6.77 19.57 -20.47
CA VAL A 75 -5.82 20.69 -20.43
C VAL A 75 -5.43 21.13 -21.85
N GLY A 76 -5.09 20.17 -22.72
CA GLY A 76 -4.75 20.41 -24.12
C GLY A 76 -5.87 21.12 -24.90
N LYS A 77 -7.12 20.69 -24.70
CA LYS A 77 -8.33 21.33 -25.26
C LYS A 77 -8.66 22.69 -24.63
N GLY A 78 -7.98 23.06 -23.53
CA GLY A 78 -8.26 24.29 -22.79
C GLY A 78 -9.53 24.23 -21.94
N LEU A 79 -10.09 23.04 -21.70
CA LEU A 79 -11.22 22.84 -20.79
C LEU A 79 -10.80 22.93 -19.32
N LEU A 80 -9.52 22.66 -19.05
CA LEU A 80 -8.85 22.96 -17.79
C LEU A 80 -7.79 24.01 -18.06
N ALA A 81 -7.98 25.21 -17.53
CA ALA A 81 -7.08 26.34 -17.64
C ALA A 81 -6.33 26.57 -16.31
N GLY A 82 -5.45 27.58 -16.31
CA GLY A 82 -4.69 27.95 -15.12
C GLY A 82 -5.58 28.35 -13.94
N THR A 83 -6.80 28.82 -14.19
CA THR A 83 -7.78 29.17 -13.16
C THR A 83 -8.27 27.96 -12.36
N GLU A 84 -8.62 26.85 -13.02
CA GLU A 84 -9.05 25.61 -12.35
C GLU A 84 -7.90 25.01 -11.54
N TYR A 85 -6.69 25.08 -12.09
CA TYR A 85 -5.51 24.62 -11.39
C TYR A 85 -5.16 25.49 -10.18
N LYS A 86 -5.24 26.83 -10.28
CA LYS A 86 -5.08 27.74 -9.13
C LYS A 86 -6.12 27.48 -8.04
N ALA A 87 -7.37 27.19 -8.42
CA ALA A 87 -8.41 26.81 -7.47
C ALA A 87 -8.05 25.50 -6.75
N LEU A 88 -7.57 24.49 -7.48
CA LEU A 88 -7.10 23.23 -6.90
C LEU A 88 -5.89 23.44 -5.98
N GLN A 89 -4.89 24.22 -6.39
CA GLN A 89 -3.75 24.60 -5.56
C GLN A 89 -4.19 25.25 -4.25
N THR A 90 -5.16 26.16 -4.31
CA THR A 90 -5.73 26.83 -3.12
C THR A 90 -6.39 25.82 -2.19
N LEU A 91 -7.21 24.91 -2.73
CA LEU A 91 -7.84 23.84 -1.95
C LEU A 91 -6.81 22.93 -1.29
N LEU A 92 -5.76 22.56 -2.01
CA LEU A 92 -4.66 21.74 -1.48
C LEU A 92 -3.92 22.50 -0.38
N ALA A 93 -3.56 23.76 -0.60
CA ALA A 93 -2.81 24.56 0.37
C ALA A 93 -3.51 24.68 1.72
N VAL A 94 -4.83 24.87 1.72
CA VAL A 94 -5.67 24.99 2.93
C VAL A 94 -5.92 23.63 3.60
N SER A 95 -5.98 22.53 2.83
CA SER A 95 -6.30 21.20 3.34
C SER A 95 -5.07 20.31 3.60
N ARG A 96 -3.87 20.90 3.68
CA ARG A 96 -2.63 20.16 3.94
C ARG A 96 -2.71 19.38 5.27
N PRO A 97 -2.37 18.09 5.27
CA PRO A 97 -2.29 17.30 6.49
C PRO A 97 -1.20 17.86 7.42
N GLN A 98 -1.37 17.66 8.72
CA GLN A 98 -0.34 18.01 9.69
C GLN A 98 0.92 17.15 9.49
N PRO A 99 2.12 17.76 9.49
CA PRO A 99 3.38 17.03 9.37
C PRO A 99 3.61 16.11 10.57
N LYS A 100 4.25 14.96 10.31
CA LYS A 100 4.71 14.00 11.33
C LYS A 100 6.13 13.52 11.01
N THR A 101 6.73 12.83 11.96
CA THR A 101 8.18 12.74 12.08
C THR A 101 8.88 11.74 11.17
N LYS A 102 8.18 10.79 10.50
CA LYS A 102 8.89 9.71 9.77
C LYS A 102 9.13 10.02 8.30
N TYR A 103 8.07 10.23 7.51
CA TYR A 103 8.19 10.45 6.06
C TYR A 103 7.68 11.84 5.64
N TYR A 104 6.55 12.29 6.18
CA TYR A 104 5.97 13.60 5.86
C TYR A 104 6.37 14.66 6.91
N THR A 105 7.64 15.05 6.89
CA THR A 105 8.25 15.96 7.86
C THR A 105 7.82 17.41 7.67
N LYS A 106 8.21 18.29 8.61
CA LYS A 106 7.95 19.74 8.52
C LYS A 106 8.60 20.35 7.26
N GLU A 107 9.80 19.91 6.90
CA GLU A 107 10.49 20.33 5.67
C GLU A 107 9.68 19.96 4.43
N VAL A 108 9.18 18.72 4.36
CA VAL A 108 8.34 18.23 3.26
C VAL A 108 7.05 19.04 3.17
N TYR A 109 6.43 19.35 4.32
CA TYR A 109 5.22 20.17 4.42
C TYR A 109 5.44 21.60 3.91
N GLU A 110 6.57 22.22 4.28
CA GLU A 110 6.93 23.58 3.85
C GLU A 110 7.25 23.59 2.35
N ARG A 111 8.01 22.59 1.87
CA ARG A 111 8.32 22.43 0.44
C ARG A 111 7.07 22.26 -0.41
N LEU A 112 6.13 21.44 0.04
CA LEU A 112 4.82 21.31 -0.60
C LEU A 112 4.09 22.65 -0.67
N GLY A 113 4.12 23.43 0.41
CA GLY A 113 3.52 24.77 0.45
C GLY A 113 4.13 25.74 -0.55
N GLN A 114 5.45 25.69 -0.76
CA GLN A 114 6.15 26.49 -1.76
C GLN A 114 5.70 26.10 -3.18
N LEU A 115 5.67 24.79 -3.48
CA LEU A 115 5.28 24.28 -4.78
C LEU A 115 3.81 24.60 -5.12
N LEU A 116 2.90 24.51 -4.13
CA LEU A 116 1.49 24.84 -4.31
C LEU A 116 1.22 26.33 -4.46
N SER A 117 2.13 27.19 -4.00
CA SER A 117 2.02 28.65 -4.15
C SER A 117 2.57 29.16 -5.48
N LYS A 118 3.27 28.31 -6.25
CA LYS A 118 3.90 28.70 -7.51
C LYS A 118 2.86 28.98 -8.59
N ASP A 119 3.12 30.00 -9.41
CA ASP A 119 2.24 30.30 -10.54
C ASP A 119 2.24 29.12 -11.54
N PRO A 120 1.08 28.71 -12.07
CA PRO A 120 0.98 27.58 -13.00
C PRO A 120 1.83 27.76 -14.26
N ASP A 121 1.99 29.00 -14.72
CA ASP A 121 2.77 29.31 -15.92
C ASP A 121 4.29 29.26 -15.66
N GLU A 122 4.71 29.23 -14.39
CA GLU A 122 6.11 29.11 -13.98
C GLU A 122 6.51 27.67 -13.59
N LEU A 123 5.56 26.73 -13.58
CA LEU A 123 5.83 25.34 -13.23
C LEU A 123 6.82 24.70 -14.20
N THR A 124 7.75 23.93 -13.64
CA THR A 124 8.75 23.14 -14.36
C THR A 124 8.54 21.64 -14.11
N TRP A 125 9.22 20.80 -14.91
CA TRP A 125 9.24 19.36 -14.64
C TRP A 125 9.89 19.01 -13.31
N ASP A 126 10.88 19.78 -12.84
CA ASP A 126 11.48 19.56 -11.52
C ASP A 126 10.47 19.78 -10.40
N ASP A 127 9.59 20.79 -10.53
CA ASP A 127 8.50 20.98 -9.57
C ASP A 127 7.55 19.78 -9.57
N VAL A 128 7.22 19.24 -10.75
CA VAL A 128 6.37 18.04 -10.90
C VAL A 128 7.00 16.84 -10.20
N PHE A 129 8.29 16.57 -10.44
CA PHE A 129 8.99 15.44 -9.82
C PHE A 129 9.09 15.60 -8.30
N GLU A 130 9.28 16.82 -7.79
CA GLU A 130 9.24 17.06 -6.35
C GLU A 130 7.84 16.85 -5.78
N LEU A 131 6.78 17.25 -6.49
CA LEU A 131 5.40 16.96 -6.07
C LEU A 131 5.12 15.44 -6.05
N GLU A 132 5.60 14.67 -7.02
CA GLU A 132 5.50 13.21 -7.05
C GLU A 132 6.24 12.56 -5.88
N LYS A 133 7.47 13.02 -5.61
CA LYS A 133 8.22 12.58 -4.43
C LYS A 133 7.46 12.86 -3.14
N ILE A 134 6.84 14.03 -3.01
CA ILE A 134 6.03 14.38 -1.83
C ILE A 134 4.77 13.51 -1.75
N HIS A 135 4.11 13.23 -2.88
CA HIS A 135 3.00 12.28 -2.96
C HIS A 135 3.42 10.90 -2.40
N ASP A 136 4.58 10.39 -2.79
CA ASP A 136 5.07 9.10 -2.31
C ASP A 136 5.37 9.12 -0.81
N LEU A 137 5.96 10.20 -0.31
CA LEU A 137 6.19 10.40 1.13
C LEU A 137 4.87 10.44 1.92
N LEU A 138 3.81 11.04 1.37
CA LEU A 138 2.46 11.01 1.98
C LEU A 138 1.90 9.59 2.07
N ILE A 139 2.07 8.78 1.02
CA ILE A 139 1.64 7.38 1.01
C ILE A 139 2.46 6.54 1.99
N MET A 140 3.78 6.75 2.07
CA MET A 140 4.63 6.09 3.08
C MET A 140 4.20 6.46 4.50
N GLU A 141 3.95 7.74 4.76
CA GLU A 141 3.43 8.20 6.06
C GLU A 141 2.05 7.63 6.37
N TRP A 142 1.17 7.46 5.38
CA TRP A 142 -0.13 6.79 5.56
C TRP A 142 0.04 5.32 5.94
N ARG A 143 0.94 4.60 5.27
CA ARG A 143 1.22 3.18 5.58
C ARG A 143 1.73 3.01 7.01
N GLU A 144 2.57 3.93 7.46
CA GLU A 144 3.09 3.96 8.82
C GLU A 144 2.03 4.33 9.86
N SER A 145 1.33 5.45 9.63
CA SER A 145 0.49 6.08 10.66
C SER A 145 -0.98 5.71 10.61
N ARG A 146 -1.43 5.07 9.51
CA ARG A 146 -2.85 4.74 9.20
C ARG A 146 -3.80 5.95 9.24
N ARG A 147 -3.25 7.14 8.99
CA ARG A 147 -3.99 8.40 8.96
C ARG A 147 -4.66 8.61 7.61
N GLU A 148 -5.94 8.28 7.53
CA GLU A 148 -6.74 8.30 6.31
C GLU A 148 -6.75 9.65 5.57
N GLU A 149 -6.55 10.77 6.27
CA GLU A 149 -6.44 12.08 5.62
C GLU A 149 -5.24 12.21 4.69
N LEU A 150 -4.14 11.48 4.95
CA LEU A 150 -2.95 11.49 4.10
C LEU A 150 -3.22 10.82 2.76
N ALA A 151 -3.87 9.65 2.75
CA ALA A 151 -4.22 8.95 1.52
C ALA A 151 -5.21 9.77 0.68
N ARG A 152 -6.23 10.36 1.32
CA ARG A 152 -7.16 11.27 0.64
C ARG A 152 -6.48 12.50 0.06
N TYR A 153 -5.53 13.08 0.79
CA TYR A 153 -4.78 14.24 0.30
C TYR A 153 -3.84 13.86 -0.84
N ALA A 154 -3.13 12.73 -0.74
CA ALA A 154 -2.27 12.21 -1.81
C ALA A 154 -3.06 12.00 -3.12
N GLY A 155 -4.28 11.46 -3.06
CA GLY A 155 -5.14 11.34 -4.23
C GLY A 155 -5.46 12.69 -4.89
N LYS A 156 -5.76 13.73 -4.10
CA LYS A 156 -5.98 15.09 -4.64
C LYS A 156 -4.69 15.70 -5.22
N LEU A 157 -3.56 15.44 -4.56
CA LEU A 157 -2.25 15.88 -5.04
C LEU A 157 -1.89 15.24 -6.38
N ARG A 158 -2.23 13.96 -6.58
CA ARG A 158 -2.03 13.25 -7.85
C ARG A 158 -2.77 13.93 -9.01
N VAL A 159 -3.99 14.42 -8.78
CA VAL A 159 -4.74 15.20 -9.78
C VAL A 159 -4.01 16.49 -10.14
N ALA A 160 -3.48 17.22 -9.15
CA ALA A 160 -2.69 18.42 -9.40
C ALA A 160 -1.40 18.11 -10.20
N ILE A 161 -0.71 17.03 -9.86
CA ILE A 161 0.46 16.55 -10.61
C ILE A 161 0.10 16.26 -12.07
N ALA A 162 -0.98 15.52 -12.33
CA ALA A 162 -1.45 15.21 -13.67
C ALA A 162 -1.79 16.47 -14.48
N MET A 163 -2.46 17.45 -13.86
CA MET A 163 -2.75 18.74 -14.49
C MET A 163 -1.46 19.51 -14.81
N ALA A 164 -0.51 19.58 -13.87
CA ALA A 164 0.78 20.24 -14.06
C ALA A 164 1.57 19.64 -15.23
N LYS A 165 1.63 18.30 -15.33
CA LYS A 165 2.18 17.58 -16.49
C LYS A 165 1.47 18.00 -17.79
N GLY A 166 0.14 18.02 -17.78
CA GLY A 166 -0.67 18.46 -18.92
C GLY A 166 -0.34 19.89 -19.37
N PHE A 167 -0.16 20.83 -18.45
CA PHE A 167 0.22 22.22 -18.77
C PHE A 167 1.62 22.33 -19.34
N LEU A 168 2.59 21.56 -18.82
CA LEU A 168 3.95 21.51 -19.37
C LEU A 168 3.95 21.00 -20.81
N LEU A 169 3.26 19.89 -21.06
CA LEU A 169 3.14 19.32 -22.40
C LEU A 169 2.42 20.27 -23.37
N LYS A 170 1.35 20.94 -22.93
CA LYS A 170 0.64 21.95 -23.72
C LYS A 170 1.55 23.12 -24.12
N ARG A 171 2.48 23.51 -23.26
CA ARG A 171 3.49 24.55 -23.53
C ARG A 171 4.66 24.04 -24.39
N GLY A 172 4.67 22.77 -24.78
CA GLY A 172 5.77 22.15 -25.54
C GLY A 172 7.01 21.83 -24.70
N VAL A 173 6.90 21.89 -23.36
CA VAL A 173 8.00 21.56 -22.45
C VAL A 173 7.99 20.06 -22.22
N LEU A 174 8.96 19.35 -22.80
CA LEU A 174 9.09 17.91 -22.68
C LEU A 174 9.77 17.48 -21.36
N PRO A 175 9.43 16.31 -20.82
CA PRO A 175 10.08 15.77 -19.64
C PRO A 175 11.54 15.40 -19.95
N PRO A 176 12.44 15.51 -18.97
CA PRO A 176 13.84 15.14 -19.18
C PRO A 176 13.98 13.65 -19.52
N PRO A 177 14.88 13.27 -20.45
CA PRO A 177 14.94 11.93 -21.05
C PRO A 177 15.26 10.79 -20.06
N ASN A 178 15.80 11.12 -18.89
CA ASN A 178 16.24 10.14 -17.89
C ASN A 178 15.19 9.88 -16.80
N LYS A 179 13.98 10.42 -16.90
CA LYS A 179 12.90 10.21 -15.92
C LYS A 179 11.61 9.79 -16.65
N PRO A 180 11.03 8.63 -16.33
CA PRO A 180 9.76 8.20 -16.94
C PRO A 180 8.62 9.16 -16.58
N VAL A 181 7.65 9.29 -17.48
CA VAL A 181 6.44 10.13 -17.35
C VAL A 181 5.32 9.32 -16.72
#